data_AF-A0A450WCN4-F1
#
_entry.id   AF-A0A450WCN4-F1
#
_cell.length_a   1.000
_cell.length_b   1.000
_cell.length_c   1.000
_cell.angle_alpha   90.00
_cell.angle_beta   90.00
_cell.angle_gamma   90.00
#
_symmetry.space_group_name_H-M   'P 1'
#
loop_
_entity.id
_entity.type
_entity.pdbx_description
1 polymer ?
#
loop_
_entity_poly.entity_id
_entity_poly.type
_entity_poly.pdbx_seq_one_letter_code
_entity_poly.pdbx_strand_id
1 'polypeptide(L)'
;MNPNTDHLERCIRTLASSLEMLQRSDPGSIEYEIYRNATVKGFELALETAGKLLRKALKPYFASSRAVDRLSFKDLFRHAAKHDLMSVEAVERWFIYRDNRNTTAHDYGEGFAEETLGLLPQFIFDARQLRESMDRAET
;
A
#
# COMPACT_ATOMS: atom_id res chain seq x y z
N MET A 1 -3.55 21.57 1.01
CA MET A 1 -2.54 20.63 0.47
C MET A 1 -1.79 20.05 1.66
N ASN A 2 -2.00 18.75 1.94
CA ASN A 2 -1.42 18.07 3.11
C ASN A 2 -0.17 17.31 2.65
N PRO A 3 1.04 17.70 3.11
CA PRO A 3 2.29 17.10 2.63
C PRO A 3 2.38 15.59 2.89
N ASN A 4 1.56 15.05 3.79
CA ASN A 4 1.55 13.62 4.09
C ASN A 4 0.78 12.80 3.03
N THR A 5 -0.38 13.25 2.57
CA THR A 5 -1.16 12.52 1.54
C THR A 5 -0.58 12.72 0.14
N ASP A 6 0.10 13.84 -0.11
CA ASP A 6 0.85 14.09 -1.34
C ASP A 6 1.96 13.06 -1.59
N HIS A 7 2.63 12.59 -0.53
CA HIS A 7 3.66 11.57 -0.67
C HIS A 7 3.07 10.22 -1.10
N LEU A 8 1.95 9.82 -0.48
CA LEU A 8 1.24 8.60 -0.88
C LEU A 8 0.76 8.70 -2.33
N GLU A 9 0.20 9.84 -2.75
CA GLU A 9 -0.22 10.06 -4.13
C GLU A 9 0.94 9.87 -5.11
N ARG A 10 2.12 10.42 -4.81
CA ARG A 10 3.31 10.21 -5.65
C ARG A 10 3.68 8.73 -5.72
N CYS A 11 3.68 8.01 -4.60
CA CYS A 11 3.98 6.57 -4.58
C CYS A 11 2.98 5.77 -5.43
N ILE A 12 1.68 6.06 -5.29
CA ILE A 12 0.60 5.44 -6.08
C ILE A 12 0.81 5.69 -7.58
N ARG A 13 1.10 6.94 -7.97
CA ARG A 13 1.33 7.30 -9.36
C ARG A 13 2.55 6.60 -9.95
N THR A 14 3.66 6.59 -9.22
CA THR A 14 4.88 5.88 -9.67
C THR A 14 4.62 4.39 -9.84
N LEU A 15 3.94 3.75 -8.88
CA LEU A 15 3.57 2.34 -8.98
C LEU A 15 2.66 2.05 -10.17
N ALA A 16 1.61 2.86 -10.36
CA ALA A 16 0.68 2.69 -11.47
C ALA A 16 1.39 2.82 -12.83
N SER A 17 2.28 3.83 -12.96
CA SER A 17 3.07 4.01 -14.18
C SER A 17 4.05 2.88 -14.43
N SER A 18 4.77 2.40 -13.41
CA SER A 18 5.70 1.27 -13.61
C SER A 18 4.97 -0.02 -13.95
N LEU A 19 3.79 -0.26 -13.37
CA LEU A 19 2.94 -1.41 -13.70
C LEU A 19 2.46 -1.35 -15.16
N GLU A 20 2.00 -0.19 -15.63
CA GLU A 20 1.58 -0.01 -17.03
C GLU A 20 2.75 -0.26 -17.99
N MET A 21 3.94 0.27 -17.69
CA MET A 21 5.11 0.05 -18.54
C MET A 21 5.57 -1.40 -18.53
N LEU A 22 5.49 -2.08 -17.39
CA LEU A 22 5.78 -3.51 -17.28
C LEU A 22 4.85 -4.33 -18.17
N GLN A 23 3.54 -4.08 -18.11
CA GLN A 23 2.53 -4.79 -18.92
C GLN A 23 2.71 -4.61 -20.43
N ARG A 24 3.39 -3.54 -20.84
CA ARG A 24 3.70 -3.24 -22.25
C ARG A 24 5.07 -3.75 -22.71
N SER A 25 5.91 -4.20 -21.79
CA SER A 25 7.27 -4.65 -22.10
C SER A 25 7.25 -6.12 -22.50
N ASP A 26 8.12 -6.50 -23.43
CA ASP A 26 8.24 -7.89 -23.85
C ASP A 26 8.81 -8.74 -22.70
N PRO A 27 8.16 -9.86 -22.32
CA PRO A 27 8.69 -10.75 -21.31
C PRO A 27 10.12 -11.21 -21.67
N GLY A 28 11.05 -11.04 -20.72
CA GLY A 28 12.47 -11.37 -20.91
C GLY A 28 13.34 -10.24 -21.48
N SER A 29 12.76 -9.06 -21.77
CA SER A 29 13.53 -7.87 -22.11
C SER A 29 14.12 -7.20 -20.86
N ILE A 30 15.17 -6.39 -21.05
CA ILE A 30 15.76 -5.59 -19.96
C ILE A 30 14.73 -4.60 -19.40
N GLU A 31 13.90 -4.01 -20.27
CA GLU A 31 12.82 -3.11 -19.87
C GLU A 31 11.82 -3.81 -18.94
N TYR A 32 11.44 -5.06 -19.27
CA TYR A 32 10.57 -5.86 -18.41
C TYR A 32 11.19 -6.05 -17.02
N GLU A 33 12.47 -6.38 -16.93
CA GLU A 33 13.17 -6.50 -15.64
C GLU A 33 13.23 -5.18 -14.87
N ILE A 34 13.54 -4.07 -15.55
CA ILE A 34 13.58 -2.72 -14.95
C ILE A 34 12.21 -2.35 -14.38
N TYR A 35 11.15 -2.47 -15.17
CA TYR A 35 9.81 -2.10 -14.73
C TYR A 35 9.25 -3.07 -13.69
N ARG A 36 9.62 -4.36 -13.72
CA ARG A 36 9.29 -5.32 -12.67
C ARG A 36 9.88 -4.88 -11.34
N ASN A 37 11.17 -4.59 -11.31
CA ASN A 37 11.86 -4.12 -10.11
C ASN A 37 11.29 -2.79 -9.59
N ALA A 38 11.02 -1.85 -10.49
CA ALA A 38 10.38 -0.58 -10.13
C ALA A 38 8.97 -0.77 -9.55
N THR A 39 8.19 -1.68 -10.11
CA THR A 39 6.82 -2.00 -9.67
C THR A 39 6.81 -2.64 -8.29
N VAL A 40 7.68 -3.62 -8.05
CA VAL A 40 7.85 -4.23 -6.73
C VAL A 40 8.22 -3.18 -5.69
N LYS A 41 9.21 -2.33 -6.00
CA LYS A 41 9.65 -1.31 -5.05
C LYS A 41 8.58 -0.24 -4.82
N GLY A 42 7.85 0.13 -5.86
CA GLY A 42 6.71 1.05 -5.78
C GLY A 42 5.61 0.50 -4.87
N PHE A 43 5.32 -0.79 -4.96
CA PHE A 43 4.35 -1.47 -4.10
C PHE A 43 4.77 -1.43 -2.63
N GLU A 44 6.01 -1.80 -2.32
CA GLU A 44 6.54 -1.74 -0.96
C GLU A 44 6.43 -0.34 -0.35
N LEU A 45 6.85 0.68 -1.12
CA LEU A 45 6.88 2.06 -0.66
C LEU A 45 5.46 2.61 -0.44
N ALA A 46 4.53 2.32 -1.35
CA ALA A 46 3.13 2.72 -1.22
C ALA A 46 2.48 2.06 0.01
N LEU A 47 2.72 0.76 0.22
CA LEU A 47 2.17 0.00 1.37
C LEU A 47 2.70 0.55 2.70
N GLU A 48 4.00 0.83 2.79
CA GLU A 48 4.62 1.42 3.97
C GLU A 48 4.06 2.83 4.26
N THR A 49 3.95 3.66 3.21
CA THR A 49 3.46 5.04 3.32
C THR A 49 2.00 5.08 3.78
N ALA A 50 1.15 4.21 3.22
CA ALA A 50 -0.23 4.04 3.65
C ALA A 50 -0.33 3.67 5.13
N GLY A 51 0.48 2.71 5.59
CA GLY A 51 0.52 2.33 7.00
C GLY A 51 0.95 3.48 7.93
N LYS A 52 1.94 4.29 7.53
CA LYS A 52 2.36 5.47 8.29
C LYS A 52 1.26 6.52 8.39
N LEU A 53 0.57 6.77 7.28
CA LEU A 53 -0.57 7.70 7.25
C LEU A 53 -1.70 7.24 8.15
N LEU A 54 -2.10 5.98 8.03
CA LEU A 54 -3.18 5.42 8.84
C LEU A 54 -2.83 5.46 10.33
N ARG A 55 -1.56 5.22 10.68
CA ARG A 55 -1.06 5.38 12.05
C ARG A 55 -1.20 6.80 12.57
N LYS A 56 -0.89 7.81 11.75
CA LYS A 56 -1.09 9.22 12.12
C LYS A 56 -2.59 9.51 12.32
N ALA A 57 -3.44 9.06 11.40
CA ALA A 57 -4.89 9.28 11.46
C ALA A 57 -5.55 8.61 12.66
N LEU A 58 -4.99 7.51 13.17
CA LEU A 58 -5.51 6.83 14.35
C LEU A 58 -5.11 7.49 15.69
N LYS A 59 -4.12 8.39 15.72
CA LYS A 59 -3.66 9.04 16.97
C LYS A 59 -4.78 9.68 17.81
N PRO A 60 -5.75 10.41 17.24
CA PRO A 60 -6.83 11.04 18.01
C PRO A 60 -7.77 10.05 18.72
N TYR A 61 -7.86 8.81 18.24
CA TYR A 61 -8.76 7.79 18.80
C TYR A 61 -8.16 7.03 19.99
N PHE A 62 -6.92 7.35 20.38
CA PHE A 62 -6.21 6.68 21.46
C PHE A 62 -5.80 7.66 22.56
N ALA A 63 -5.79 7.17 23.80
CA ALA A 63 -5.40 7.96 24.96
C ALA A 63 -3.92 8.40 24.95
N SER A 64 -3.06 7.77 24.13
CA SER A 64 -1.70 8.25 23.91
C SER A 64 -1.17 7.87 22.54
N SER A 65 -0.40 8.76 21.91
CA SER A 65 0.27 8.50 20.62
C SER A 65 1.17 7.26 20.68
N ARG A 66 1.83 7.02 21.83
CA ARG A 66 2.68 5.83 22.05
C ARG A 66 1.90 4.52 21.99
N ALA A 67 0.61 4.52 22.34
CA ALA A 67 -0.22 3.32 22.23
C ALA A 67 -0.41 2.94 20.76
N VAL A 68 -0.64 3.94 19.89
CA VAL A 68 -0.80 3.73 18.45
C VAL A 68 0.52 3.28 17.82
N ASP A 69 1.65 3.86 18.21
CA ASP A 69 2.97 3.51 17.66
C ASP A 69 3.39 2.06 17.92
N ARG A 70 2.82 1.41 18.95
CA ARG A 70 3.07 -0.01 19.27
C ARG A 70 2.21 -0.99 18.49
N LEU A 71 1.19 -0.52 17.76
CA LEU A 71 0.32 -1.41 17.01
C LEU A 71 1.08 -2.10 15.87
N SER A 72 0.88 -3.41 15.76
CA SER A 72 1.28 -4.16 14.57
C SER A 72 0.55 -3.63 13.33
N PHE A 73 1.02 -3.98 12.13
CA PHE A 73 0.31 -3.61 10.91
C PHE A 73 -1.13 -4.13 10.91
N LYS A 74 -1.34 -5.41 11.28
CA LYS A 74 -2.68 -6.00 11.29
C LYS A 74 -3.59 -5.32 12.30
N ASP A 75 -3.08 -5.01 13.50
CA ASP A 75 -3.89 -4.32 14.52
C ASP A 75 -4.20 -2.88 14.15
N LEU A 76 -3.26 -2.19 13.51
CA LEU A 76 -3.48 -0.84 13.01
C LEU A 76 -4.70 -0.79 12.06
N PHE A 77 -4.76 -1.69 11.10
CA PHE A 77 -5.87 -1.76 10.15
C PHE A 77 -7.18 -2.25 10.80
N ARG A 78 -7.13 -3.15 11.78
CA ARG A 78 -8.33 -3.49 12.58
C ARG A 78 -8.91 -2.27 13.30
N HIS A 79 -8.03 -1.44 13.89
CA HIS A 79 -8.45 -0.20 14.52
C HIS A 79 -9.02 0.80 13.51
N ALA A 80 -8.50 0.83 12.29
CA ALA A 80 -9.07 1.66 11.22
C ALA A 80 -10.53 1.27 10.92
N ALA A 81 -10.83 -0.02 10.81
CA ALA A 81 -12.22 -0.48 10.65
C ALA A 81 -13.08 -0.18 11.88
N LYS A 82 -12.54 -0.37 13.09
CA LYS A 82 -13.27 -0.08 14.33
C LYS A 82 -13.71 1.38 14.47
N HIS A 83 -12.97 2.30 13.86
CA HIS A 83 -13.24 3.74 13.90
C HIS A 83 -13.82 4.26 12.56
N ASP A 84 -14.39 3.36 11.75
CA ASP A 84 -15.07 3.68 10.47
C ASP A 84 -14.19 4.42 9.44
N LEU A 85 -12.85 4.32 9.57
CA LEU A 85 -11.90 4.87 8.60
C LEU A 85 -11.79 4.00 7.34
N MET A 86 -12.14 2.71 7.48
CA MET A 86 -12.04 1.70 6.42
C MET A 86 -13.14 0.64 6.62
N SER A 87 -13.59 0.00 5.54
CA SER A 87 -14.47 -1.17 5.68
C SER A 87 -13.69 -2.41 6.11
N VAL A 88 -14.38 -3.40 6.67
CA VAL A 88 -13.76 -4.68 7.08
C VAL A 88 -13.18 -5.41 5.87
N GLU A 89 -13.91 -5.40 4.75
CA GLU A 89 -13.48 -6.04 3.49
C GLU A 89 -12.22 -5.37 2.93
N ALA A 90 -12.10 -4.04 3.08
CA ALA A 90 -10.87 -3.35 2.72
C ALA A 90 -9.71 -3.83 3.61
N VAL A 91 -9.90 -3.86 4.93
CA VAL A 91 -8.88 -4.32 5.89
C VAL A 91 -8.37 -5.73 5.56
N GLU A 92 -9.26 -6.65 5.19
CA GLU A 92 -8.88 -8.01 4.78
C GLU A 92 -7.96 -8.00 3.55
N ARG A 93 -8.26 -7.17 2.53
CA ARG A 93 -7.37 -7.00 1.38
C ARG A 93 -6.00 -6.44 1.77
N TRP A 94 -5.95 -5.48 2.70
CA TRP A 94 -4.68 -4.95 3.20
C TRP A 94 -3.82 -5.98 3.93
N PHE A 95 -4.43 -7.00 4.55
CA PHE A 95 -3.68 -8.12 5.12
C PHE A 95 -3.05 -8.97 4.02
N ILE A 96 -3.79 -9.26 2.95
CA ILE A 96 -3.28 -9.99 1.79
C ILE A 96 -2.08 -9.25 1.20
N TYR A 97 -2.17 -7.92 1.02
CA TYR A 97 -1.05 -7.11 0.51
C TYR A 97 0.18 -7.16 1.43
N ARG A 98 -0.03 -7.12 2.75
CA ARG A 98 1.07 -7.19 3.72
C ARG A 98 1.76 -8.55 3.72
N ASP A 99 0.98 -9.62 3.65
CA ASP A 99 1.47 -10.99 3.66
C ASP A 99 2.17 -11.32 2.34
N ASN A 100 1.62 -10.88 1.20
CA ASN A 100 2.29 -10.94 -0.10
C ASN A 100 3.63 -10.19 -0.05
N ARG A 101 3.68 -8.94 0.40
CA ARG A 101 4.95 -8.17 0.54
C ARG A 101 6.00 -8.91 1.37
N ASN A 102 5.60 -9.56 2.46
CA ASN A 102 6.53 -10.33 3.30
C ASN A 102 7.14 -11.50 2.54
N THR A 103 6.36 -12.17 1.71
CA THR A 103 6.83 -13.29 0.88
C THR A 103 7.72 -12.78 -0.26
N THR A 104 7.31 -11.68 -0.89
CA THR A 104 8.01 -10.94 -1.94
C THR A 104 9.44 -10.54 -1.56
N ALA A 105 9.69 -10.10 -0.32
CA ALA A 105 11.04 -9.70 0.10
C ALA A 105 12.07 -10.87 0.18
N HIS A 106 11.61 -12.12 0.19
CA HIS A 106 12.47 -13.29 0.42
C HIS A 106 12.70 -14.15 -0.85
N ASP A 107 11.83 -14.05 -1.86
CA ASP A 107 11.81 -14.97 -2.99
C ASP A 107 11.86 -14.21 -4.33
N TYR A 108 13.06 -13.76 -4.73
CA TYR A 108 13.30 -12.99 -5.96
C TYR A 108 13.19 -13.84 -7.26
N GLY A 109 12.38 -14.91 -7.29
CA GLY A 109 12.22 -15.86 -8.41
C GLY A 109 11.12 -15.53 -9.44
N GLU A 110 10.77 -16.50 -10.30
CA GLU A 110 9.77 -16.37 -11.38
C GLU A 110 8.31 -16.44 -10.90
N GLY A 111 7.98 -17.32 -9.95
CA GLY A 111 6.61 -17.48 -9.42
C GLY A 111 6.07 -16.27 -8.65
N PHE A 112 6.97 -15.38 -8.25
CA PHE A 112 6.74 -14.13 -7.53
C PHE A 112 5.95 -13.08 -8.32
N ALA A 113 6.10 -13.06 -9.65
CA ALA A 113 5.59 -11.97 -10.47
C ALA A 113 4.06 -12.05 -10.63
N GLU A 114 3.50 -13.21 -10.94
CA GLU A 114 2.09 -13.27 -11.36
C GLU A 114 1.11 -12.98 -10.22
N GLU A 115 1.29 -13.58 -9.04
CA GLU A 115 0.40 -13.37 -7.91
C GLU A 115 0.45 -11.91 -7.44
N THR A 116 1.66 -11.37 -7.25
CA THR A 116 1.85 -9.98 -6.84
C THR A 116 1.26 -9.03 -7.87
N LEU A 117 1.59 -9.21 -9.16
CA LEU A 117 1.07 -8.36 -10.24
C LEU A 117 -0.47 -8.41 -10.34
N GLY A 118 -1.08 -9.56 -10.08
CA GLY A 118 -2.53 -9.70 -10.03
C GLY A 118 -3.20 -8.89 -8.92
N LEU A 119 -2.50 -8.68 -7.79
CA LEU A 119 -3.01 -7.88 -6.66
C LEU A 119 -2.89 -6.37 -6.87
N LEU A 120 -1.92 -5.92 -7.68
CA LEU A 120 -1.56 -4.50 -7.76
C LEU A 120 -2.67 -3.58 -8.27
N PRO A 121 -3.51 -3.94 -9.27
CA PRO A 121 -4.61 -3.08 -9.69
C PRO A 121 -5.57 -2.76 -8.53
N GLN A 122 -5.94 -3.78 -7.74
CA GLN A 122 -6.82 -3.60 -6.59
C GLN A 122 -6.11 -2.84 -5.46
N PHE A 123 -4.83 -3.11 -5.22
CA PHE A 123 -4.04 -2.36 -4.23
C PHE A 123 -3.96 -0.87 -4.58
N ILE A 124 -3.71 -0.52 -5.85
CA ILE A 124 -3.67 0.88 -6.32
C ILE A 124 -5.01 1.56 -6.08
N PHE A 125 -6.12 0.88 -6.36
CA PHE A 125 -7.46 1.38 -6.07
C PHE A 125 -7.66 1.63 -4.56
N ASP A 126 -7.37 0.63 -3.73
CA ASP A 126 -7.56 0.73 -2.27
C ASP A 126 -6.64 1.79 -1.64
N ALA A 127 -5.42 1.96 -2.15
CA ALA A 127 -4.50 3.01 -1.71
C ALA A 127 -5.03 4.41 -2.03
N ARG A 128 -5.67 4.60 -3.20
CA ARG A 128 -6.36 5.86 -3.54
C ARG A 128 -7.55 6.12 -2.62
N GLN A 129 -8.39 5.09 -2.38
CA GLN A 129 -9.53 5.20 -1.45
C GLN A 129 -9.08 5.57 -0.03
N LEU A 130 -7.97 4.97 0.44
CA LEU A 130 -7.39 5.33 1.72
C LEU A 130 -6.95 6.79 1.73
N ARG A 131 -6.19 7.24 0.72
CA ARG A 131 -5.73 8.63 0.59
C ARG A 131 -6.90 9.61 0.69
N GLU A 132 -7.95 9.38 -0.07
CA GLU A 132 -9.15 10.22 -0.07
C GLU A 132 -9.85 10.24 1.29
N SER A 133 -9.90 9.09 1.97
CA SER A 133 -10.48 9.00 3.31
C SER A 133 -9.65 9.80 4.32
N MET A 134 -8.32 9.82 4.18
CA MET A 134 -7.45 10.63 5.04
C MET A 134 -7.59 12.14 4.77
N ASP A 135 -7.77 12.55 3.51
CA ASP A 135 -8.01 13.96 3.18
C ASP A 135 -9.36 14.45 3.77
N ARG A 136 -10.40 13.60 3.76
CA ARG A 136 -11.70 13.92 4.37
C ARG A 136 -11.66 13.99 5.89
N ALA A 137 -10.89 13.12 6.54
CA ALA A 137 -10.82 13.05 8.01
C ALA A 137 -10.06 14.22 8.66
N GLU A 138 -9.33 15.03 7.89
CA GLU A 138 -8.62 16.23 8.36
C GLU A 138 -9.40 17.55 8.08
N THR A 139 -10.64 17.47 7.53
CA THR A 139 -11.55 18.62 7.33
C THR A 139 -12.61 18.67 8.42
#